data_AF-A0A3E2YU68-F1
#
_entry.id   AF-A0A3E2YU68-F1
#
_cell.length_a   1.000
_cell.length_b   1.000
_cell.length_c   1.000
_cell.angle_alpha   90.00
_cell.angle_beta   90.00
_cell.angle_gamma   90.00
#
_symmetry.space_group_name_H-M   'P 1'
#
loop_
_entity.id
_entity.type
_entity.pdbx_description
1 polymer ?
#
loop_
_entity_poly.entity_id
_entity_poly.type
_entity_poly.pdbx_seq_one_letter_code
_entity_poly.pdbx_strand_id
1 'polypeptide(L)'
;MDGQENEQRNTGDAGDAGDAGTPATGRGRRSALRRRRGAVPAGRGRAVARRVGVALAVVAIALAGVVLGTLAGGRVQTDIGPFRAELTLAPALTGGTTVDIPPLGALQLDSHDGPTHLTVGLGALDQRRTEALIDDPASISRASQSAVTDVRTGVMRLGLRTIGATLLVTLLLAALVFRDARRTAWAGGLALTVTAASLGLAASTLRPQAIEEPRYEGLLVNAPAIVGDARRIANDYTKYAEQLQRLVGNVSQLYTTVSALPVYEPAPGTTRVLHVSDMHLNPTAWQLIRTVVEQFGIDVVIDTGDLTDWGSEPEASFVGSIGLLKKPYVYIRGNHDSGKTSAAVAQQPNAIVLNNSTTTVAGLTIAGIGDPRFTPDKETSPAGSGLTKQVADQVIGAGDQLAATVRDSPKPVDIALVHDPASAGPLSGTCPLVLAGHTHARQVSKLPQVPGQTATQLMVEGSTGGAGLRGLEGEKPTPLSMTVLYLDKDKLLQAYDDITVGGTGQAQVNLERHVVQNPKAGAEVPVTPTPTR
;
A
#
# COMPACT_ATOMS: atom_id res chain seq x y z
N MET A 1 31.82 -46.92 24.71
CA MET A 1 32.79 -48.00 24.49
C MET A 1 34.15 -47.34 24.34
N ASP A 2 34.78 -47.13 25.50
CA ASP A 2 36.11 -47.59 25.91
C ASP A 2 37.30 -47.55 24.95
N GLY A 3 38.42 -47.17 25.56
CA GLY A 3 39.79 -47.61 25.23
C GLY A 3 40.68 -46.46 24.77
N GLN A 4 41.57 -45.89 25.60
CA GLN A 4 42.92 -46.41 25.99
C GLN A 4 43.85 -46.56 24.77
N GLU A 5 45.16 -46.29 24.78
CA GLU A 5 46.15 -45.77 25.73
C GLU A 5 47.49 -45.64 24.94
N ASN A 6 48.44 -44.90 25.52
CA ASN A 6 49.90 -45.08 25.55
C ASN A 6 50.76 -45.42 24.31
N GLU A 7 51.84 -44.65 24.17
CA GLU A 7 53.26 -45.06 24.10
C GLU A 7 54.15 -43.79 24.15
N GLN A 8 55.45 -43.74 24.49
CA GLN A 8 56.40 -44.42 25.38
C GLN A 8 57.79 -43.75 25.13
N ARG A 9 58.71 -43.81 26.12
CA ARG A 9 60.21 -43.84 26.08
C ARG A 9 60.83 -42.86 27.10
N ASN A 10 61.45 -43.26 28.23
CA ASN A 10 62.64 -44.14 28.49
C ASN A 10 63.92 -43.47 27.93
N THR A 11 65.07 -43.28 28.62
CA THR A 11 65.86 -44.07 29.61
C THR A 11 66.91 -43.14 30.29
N GLY A 12 67.30 -43.35 31.56
CA GLY A 12 68.62 -43.88 31.99
C GLY A 12 69.56 -42.74 32.47
N ASP A 13 70.51 -42.87 33.41
CA ASP A 13 71.04 -43.96 34.23
C ASP A 13 71.94 -43.36 35.36
N ALA A 14 72.28 -44.21 36.35
CA ALA A 14 73.29 -44.22 37.45
C ALA A 14 74.38 -43.10 37.56
N GLY A 15 75.02 -42.81 38.69
CA GLY A 15 75.11 -43.43 40.02
C GLY A 15 76.38 -42.96 40.77
N ASP A 16 76.41 -43.21 42.08
CA ASP A 16 77.57 -43.58 42.93
C ASP A 16 78.16 -42.62 44.03
N ALA A 17 78.34 -43.28 45.19
CA ALA A 17 79.14 -43.11 46.44
C ALA A 17 79.60 -41.71 46.92
N GLY A 18 79.50 -41.34 48.22
CA GLY A 18 80.01 -41.96 49.47
C GLY A 18 81.11 -41.03 50.04
N ASP A 19 81.41 -40.82 51.32
CA ASP A 19 80.99 -41.27 52.65
C ASP A 19 81.66 -40.31 53.69
N ALA A 20 81.18 -40.36 54.95
CA ALA A 20 81.86 -40.12 56.23
C ALA A 20 82.14 -38.69 56.77
N GLY A 21 81.64 -38.45 58.00
CA GLY A 21 82.18 -37.46 58.95
C GLY A 21 81.23 -36.92 60.03
N THR A 22 80.95 -37.68 61.09
CA THR A 22 80.40 -37.20 62.40
C THR A 22 81.57 -36.99 63.40
N PRO A 23 81.43 -36.42 64.62
CA PRO A 23 80.35 -35.65 65.26
C PRO A 23 80.82 -34.38 66.01
N ALA A 24 79.90 -33.50 66.43
CA ALA A 24 80.11 -32.66 67.63
C ALA A 24 78.79 -32.19 68.24
N THR A 25 78.72 -32.36 69.56
CA THR A 25 77.62 -32.06 70.47
C THR A 25 77.50 -30.56 70.75
N GLY A 26 76.27 -30.05 70.88
CA GLY A 26 76.02 -28.66 71.27
C GLY A 26 74.55 -28.35 71.55
N ARG A 27 74.11 -28.58 72.79
CA ARG A 27 72.85 -28.07 73.33
C ARG A 27 72.89 -26.54 73.38
N GLY A 28 71.91 -25.85 72.81
CA GLY A 28 71.81 -24.39 72.97
C GLY A 28 70.64 -23.70 72.27
N ARG A 29 69.48 -23.69 72.94
CA ARG A 29 68.48 -22.60 73.01
C ARG A 29 68.10 -21.82 71.72
N ARG A 30 66.84 -22.05 71.31
CA ARG A 30 65.83 -21.06 70.87
C ARG A 30 66.37 -19.73 70.29
N SER A 31 66.32 -19.61 68.96
CA SER A 31 66.00 -18.34 68.31
C SER A 31 65.13 -18.60 67.08
N ALA A 32 63.89 -18.10 67.13
CA ALA A 32 62.95 -18.17 66.03
C ALA A 32 63.41 -17.23 64.91
N LEU A 33 64.10 -17.78 63.92
CA LEU A 33 64.41 -17.08 62.68
C LEU A 33 63.10 -16.80 61.93
N ARG A 34 62.77 -15.52 61.94
CA ARG A 34 61.73 -14.82 61.21
C ARG A 34 61.87 -15.07 59.70
N ARG A 35 61.30 -16.17 59.21
CA ARG A 35 61.00 -16.34 57.77
C ARG A 35 59.87 -15.37 57.41
N ARG A 36 60.24 -14.19 56.90
CA ARG A 36 59.35 -13.38 56.04
C ARG A 36 59.07 -14.19 54.77
N ARG A 37 58.09 -15.10 54.82
CA ARG A 37 57.33 -15.47 53.63
C ARG A 37 56.47 -14.26 53.32
N GLY A 38 56.78 -13.57 52.22
CA GLY A 38 55.89 -12.57 51.65
C GLY A 38 54.55 -13.24 51.35
N ALA A 39 53.57 -13.02 52.21
CA ALA A 39 52.19 -13.29 51.90
C ALA A 39 51.79 -12.29 50.82
N VAL A 40 51.81 -12.72 49.56
CA VAL A 40 51.13 -12.01 48.48
C VAL A 40 49.64 -11.97 48.88
N PRO A 41 49.00 -10.79 48.94
CA PRO A 41 47.65 -10.68 49.48
C PRO A 41 46.65 -11.25 48.47
N ALA A 42 46.31 -12.54 48.60
CA ALA A 42 45.23 -13.20 47.86
C ALA A 42 43.84 -12.54 48.10
N GLY A 43 43.73 -11.63 49.07
CA GLY A 43 42.54 -10.81 49.32
C GLY A 43 42.32 -9.66 48.33
N ARG A 44 43.36 -9.18 47.62
CA ARG A 44 43.21 -8.08 46.66
C ARG A 44 42.46 -8.53 45.40
N GLY A 45 42.73 -9.72 44.88
CA GLY A 45 42.06 -10.25 43.67
C GLY A 45 40.55 -10.45 43.84
N ARG A 46 40.11 -11.06 44.96
CA ARG A 46 38.69 -11.27 45.26
C ARG A 46 37.94 -9.96 45.51
N ALA A 47 38.58 -8.98 46.15
CA ALA A 47 37.98 -7.66 46.37
C ALA A 47 37.84 -6.86 45.06
N VAL A 48 38.81 -6.94 44.16
CA VAL A 48 38.74 -6.32 42.82
C VAL A 48 37.66 -6.99 41.98
N ALA A 49 37.61 -8.33 41.93
CA ALA A 49 36.57 -9.07 41.19
C ALA A 49 35.15 -8.72 41.67
N ARG A 50 34.93 -8.60 42.98
CA ARG A 50 33.63 -8.17 43.54
C ARG A 50 33.27 -6.74 43.15
N ARG A 51 34.24 -5.82 43.15
CA ARG A 51 34.00 -4.42 42.74
C ARG A 51 33.67 -4.31 41.25
N VAL A 52 34.38 -5.06 40.42
CA VAL A 52 34.11 -5.16 38.97
C VAL A 52 32.72 -5.76 38.73
N GLY A 53 32.37 -6.85 39.42
CA GLY A 53 31.04 -7.45 39.31
C GLY A 53 29.90 -6.50 39.70
N VAL A 54 30.08 -5.72 40.77
CA VAL A 54 29.09 -4.69 41.17
C VAL A 54 29.01 -3.56 40.14
N ALA A 55 30.14 -3.09 39.61
CA ALA A 55 30.15 -2.06 38.58
C ALA A 55 29.44 -2.54 37.30
N LEU A 56 29.74 -3.77 36.85
CA LEU A 56 29.06 -4.39 35.71
C LEU A 56 27.56 -4.55 35.96
N ALA A 57 27.15 -4.94 37.16
CA ALA A 57 25.75 -5.02 37.51
C ALA A 57 25.05 -3.65 37.46
N VAL A 58 25.70 -2.59 37.96
CA VAL A 58 25.16 -1.21 37.90
C VAL A 58 24.98 -0.78 36.45
N VAL A 59 25.96 -1.05 35.58
CA VAL A 59 25.87 -0.77 34.14
C VAL A 59 24.73 -1.56 33.49
N ALA A 60 24.64 -2.86 33.76
CA ALA A 60 23.59 -3.71 33.20
C ALA A 60 22.19 -3.25 33.59
N ILE A 61 21.98 -2.89 34.87
CA ILE A 61 20.69 -2.38 35.35
C ILE A 61 20.38 -1.00 34.77
N ALA A 62 21.37 -0.12 34.63
CA ALA A 62 21.18 1.18 33.99
C ALA A 62 20.77 1.02 32.52
N LEU A 63 21.45 0.17 31.74
CA LEU A 63 21.11 -0.08 30.35
C LEU A 63 19.73 -0.74 30.20
N ALA A 64 19.40 -1.72 31.04
CA ALA A 64 18.08 -2.34 31.06
C ALA A 64 16.98 -1.32 31.40
N GLY A 65 17.24 -0.45 32.38
CA GLY A 65 16.31 0.62 32.77
C GLY A 65 16.13 1.68 31.68
N VAL A 66 17.18 2.02 30.94
CA VAL A 66 17.09 2.91 29.76
C VAL A 66 16.24 2.28 28.67
N VAL A 67 16.46 1.01 28.32
CA VAL A 67 15.66 0.31 27.30
C VAL A 67 14.19 0.22 27.73
N LEU A 68 13.91 -0.31 28.92
CA LEU A 68 12.55 -0.50 29.42
C LEU A 68 11.81 0.83 29.64
N GLY A 69 12.51 1.84 30.15
CA GLY A 69 11.94 3.17 30.35
C GLY A 69 11.67 3.90 29.04
N THR A 70 12.49 3.68 28.00
CA THR A 70 12.23 4.21 26.66
C THR A 70 11.01 3.53 26.05
N LEU A 71 10.86 2.21 26.16
CA LEU A 71 9.68 1.51 25.69
C LEU A 71 8.39 1.93 26.43
N ALA A 72 8.48 2.25 27.72
CA ALA A 72 7.32 2.67 28.52
C ALA A 72 6.96 4.16 28.34
N GLY A 73 7.94 5.04 28.17
CA GLY A 73 7.78 6.49 28.15
C GLY A 73 7.96 7.16 26.79
N GLY A 74 8.53 6.44 25.82
CA GLY A 74 8.86 6.91 24.48
C GLY A 74 7.67 6.92 23.53
N ARG A 75 6.47 7.28 24.01
CA ARG A 75 5.27 7.43 23.18
C ARG A 75 4.48 8.66 23.62
N VAL A 76 4.14 9.54 22.68
CA VAL A 76 3.31 10.74 22.92
C VAL A 76 2.37 10.92 21.74
N GLN A 77 1.10 11.19 22.05
CA GLN A 77 0.15 11.66 21.05
C GLN A 77 0.15 13.18 21.01
N THR A 78 0.18 13.73 19.81
CA THR A 78 0.08 15.16 19.55
C THR A 78 -0.70 15.39 18.28
N ASP A 79 -1.42 16.51 18.21
CA ASP A 79 -2.07 16.89 16.96
C ASP A 79 -1.05 17.59 16.07
N ILE A 80 -1.01 17.27 14.78
CA ILE A 80 -0.18 17.95 13.76
C ILE A 80 -1.11 18.35 12.62
N GLY A 81 -1.47 19.63 12.57
CA GLY A 81 -2.48 20.12 11.62
C GLY A 81 -3.83 19.40 11.83
N PRO A 82 -4.43 18.82 10.76
CA PRO A 82 -5.68 18.06 10.88
C PRO A 82 -5.47 16.62 11.35
N PHE A 83 -4.23 16.14 11.49
CA PHE A 83 -3.93 14.76 11.84
C PHE A 83 -3.74 14.58 13.34
N ARG A 84 -4.22 13.44 13.85
CA ARG A 84 -3.77 12.92 15.15
C ARG A 84 -2.49 12.13 14.94
N ALA A 85 -1.37 12.66 15.40
CA ALA A 85 -0.08 12.04 15.24
C ALA A 85 0.38 11.33 16.51
N GLU A 86 1.07 10.23 16.30
CA GLU A 86 1.72 9.46 17.36
C GLU A 86 3.22 9.49 17.17
N LEU A 87 3.92 10.08 18.14
CA LEU A 87 5.37 10.14 18.16
C LEU A 87 5.89 9.03 19.06
N THR A 88 6.68 8.13 18.48
CA THR A 88 7.30 7.01 19.19
C THR A 88 8.82 7.08 19.06
N LEU A 89 9.52 6.97 20.19
CA LEU A 89 10.97 6.90 20.25
C LEU A 89 11.39 5.50 20.68
N ALA A 90 12.20 4.84 19.87
CA ALA A 90 12.72 3.51 20.16
C ALA A 90 14.26 3.51 20.20
N PRO A 91 14.89 2.68 21.06
CA PRO A 91 16.32 2.40 20.95
C PRO A 91 16.62 1.73 19.60
N ALA A 92 17.65 2.22 18.91
CA ALA A 92 18.07 1.70 17.62
C ALA A 92 19.60 1.65 17.52
N LEU A 93 20.14 0.90 16.55
CA LEU A 93 21.58 0.90 16.26
C LEU A 93 21.97 2.08 15.37
N THR A 94 21.06 2.52 14.52
CA THR A 94 21.20 3.66 13.60
C THR A 94 20.10 4.67 13.89
N GLY A 95 20.43 5.94 13.69
CA GLY A 95 19.48 7.03 13.82
C GLY A 95 18.53 7.09 12.62
N GLY A 96 17.55 7.97 12.68
CA GLY A 96 16.59 8.15 11.60
C GLY A 96 15.21 8.54 12.09
N THR A 97 14.40 9.01 11.14
CA THR A 97 12.98 9.28 11.38
C THR A 97 12.16 8.57 10.32
N THR A 98 11.15 7.81 10.73
CA THR A 98 10.11 7.30 9.82
C THR A 98 8.84 8.09 10.02
N VAL A 99 8.32 8.70 8.96
CA VAL A 99 6.98 9.27 8.93
C VAL A 99 6.06 8.24 8.29
N ASP A 100 5.26 7.59 9.11
CA ASP A 100 4.33 6.54 8.68
C ASP A 100 2.97 7.15 8.38
N ILE A 101 2.43 6.88 7.20
CA ILE A 101 1.16 7.41 6.70
C ILE A 101 0.30 6.24 6.22
N PRO A 102 -0.32 5.46 7.12
CA PRO A 102 -1.16 4.34 6.72
C PRO A 102 -2.40 4.81 5.93
N PRO A 103 -2.81 4.10 4.86
CA PRO A 103 -2.18 2.94 4.21
C PRO A 103 -1.17 3.32 3.10
N LEU A 104 -0.93 4.61 2.88
CA LEU A 104 -0.13 5.13 1.77
C LEU A 104 1.33 4.65 1.82
N GLY A 105 1.85 4.35 3.01
CA GLY A 105 3.21 3.87 3.22
C GLY A 105 3.99 4.82 4.11
N ALA A 106 5.32 4.81 3.99
CA ALA A 106 6.19 5.55 4.90
C ALA A 106 7.27 6.36 4.18
N LEU A 107 7.69 7.45 4.80
CA LEU A 107 8.88 8.21 4.41
C LEU A 107 9.98 7.93 5.43
N GLN A 108 11.07 7.31 4.98
CA GLN A 108 12.28 7.14 5.76
C GLN A 108 13.23 8.31 5.53
N LEU A 109 13.54 9.01 6.61
CA LEU A 109 14.39 10.18 6.66
C LEU A 109 15.68 9.84 7.39
N ASP A 110 16.82 10.03 6.70
CA ASP A 110 18.14 9.99 7.34
C ASP A 110 18.40 11.30 8.13
N SER A 111 17.54 11.52 9.12
CA SER A 111 17.38 12.81 9.81
C SER A 111 18.44 13.08 10.87
N HIS A 112 19.03 12.05 11.49
CA HIS A 112 20.04 12.21 12.54
C HIS A 112 20.80 10.90 12.75
N ASP A 113 21.96 10.99 13.40
CA ASP A 113 22.74 9.84 13.85
C ASP A 113 22.51 9.57 15.33
N GLY A 114 22.77 8.33 15.75
CA GLY A 114 22.75 7.93 17.14
C GLY A 114 21.85 6.72 17.42
N PRO A 115 21.78 6.29 18.68
CA PRO A 115 21.15 5.02 19.03
C PRO A 115 19.64 5.14 19.26
N THR A 116 18.97 6.02 18.53
CA THR A 116 17.54 6.32 18.70
C THR A 116 16.88 6.49 17.35
N HIS A 117 15.69 5.92 17.19
CA HIS A 117 14.87 6.08 16.01
C HIS A 117 13.54 6.71 16.38
N LEU A 118 13.12 7.73 15.62
CA LEU A 118 11.85 8.42 15.80
C LEU A 118 10.85 7.92 14.76
N THR A 119 9.67 7.50 15.21
CA THR A 119 8.55 7.19 14.32
C THR A 119 7.45 8.20 14.55
N VAL A 120 6.97 8.81 13.47
CA VAL A 120 5.83 9.74 13.44
C VAL A 120 4.71 9.05 12.68
N GLY A 121 3.77 8.43 13.39
CA GLY A 121 2.58 7.82 12.78
C GLY A 121 1.47 8.86 12.61
N LEU A 122 1.11 9.18 11.38
CA LEU A 122 -0.05 10.04 11.08
C LEU A 122 -1.30 9.18 11.04
N GLY A 123 -2.17 9.35 12.04
CA GLY A 123 -3.46 8.66 12.12
C GLY A 123 -4.56 9.36 11.34
N ALA A 124 -5.81 9.01 11.66
CA ALA A 124 -6.99 9.56 11.00
C ALA A 124 -7.06 11.10 11.07
N LEU A 125 -7.61 11.68 10.00
CA LEU A 125 -7.98 13.09 9.93
C LEU A 125 -9.08 13.40 10.94
N ASP A 126 -8.90 14.44 11.75
CA ASP A 126 -9.96 14.95 12.61
C ASP A 126 -10.96 15.74 11.76
N GLN A 127 -12.16 15.18 11.58
CA GLN A 127 -13.21 15.73 10.72
C GLN A 127 -13.50 17.20 11.03
N ARG A 128 -13.63 17.57 12.30
CA ARG A 128 -13.98 18.95 12.71
C ARG A 128 -12.88 19.95 12.35
N ARG A 129 -11.61 19.54 12.49
CA ARG A 129 -10.47 20.39 12.12
C ARG A 129 -10.29 20.47 10.61
N THR A 130 -10.63 19.39 9.90
CA THR A 130 -10.57 19.33 8.44
C THR A 130 -11.65 20.23 7.83
N GLU A 131 -12.87 20.21 8.36
CA GLU A 131 -13.95 21.14 7.98
C GLU A 131 -13.56 22.60 8.22
N ALA A 132 -12.98 22.91 9.38
CA ALA A 132 -12.48 24.25 9.69
C ALA A 132 -11.31 24.72 8.79
N LEU A 133 -10.63 23.80 8.09
CA LEU A 133 -9.58 24.12 7.13
C LEU A 133 -10.13 24.44 5.72
N ILE A 134 -11.32 23.96 5.39
CA ILE A 134 -11.94 24.10 4.06
C ILE A 134 -12.63 25.47 3.93
N ASP A 135 -13.20 25.99 5.03
CA ASP A 135 -14.05 27.19 5.02
C ASP A 135 -13.27 28.52 4.99
N ASP A 136 -11.96 28.53 5.22
CA ASP A 136 -11.13 29.74 5.25
C ASP A 136 -9.76 29.52 4.57
N PRO A 137 -9.45 30.16 3.43
CA PRO A 137 -8.14 30.05 2.77
C PRO A 137 -6.94 30.42 3.65
N ALA A 138 -7.13 31.27 4.67
CA ALA A 138 -6.07 31.64 5.61
C ALA A 138 -5.81 30.55 6.67
N SER A 139 -6.72 29.58 6.84
CA SER A 139 -6.58 28.48 7.79
C SER A 139 -5.51 27.46 7.36
N ILE A 140 -5.34 27.22 6.07
CA ILE A 140 -4.32 26.32 5.52
C ILE A 140 -2.92 26.86 5.80
N SER A 141 -2.72 28.17 5.60
CA SER A 141 -1.45 28.84 5.91
C SER A 141 -1.14 28.80 7.41
N ARG A 142 -2.14 29.04 8.27
CA ARG A 142 -2.00 28.92 9.73
C ARG A 142 -1.73 27.49 10.17
N ALA A 143 -2.38 26.49 9.58
CA ALA A 143 -2.15 25.07 9.87
C ALA A 143 -0.75 24.61 9.45
N SER A 144 -0.23 25.11 8.33
CA SER A 144 1.15 24.85 7.90
C SER A 144 2.17 25.46 8.86
N GLN A 145 1.95 26.70 9.33
CA GLN A 145 2.82 27.35 10.31
C GLN A 145 2.73 26.70 11.71
N SER A 146 1.53 26.27 12.12
CA SER A 146 1.34 25.61 13.41
C SER A 146 1.95 24.21 13.43
N ALA A 147 1.89 23.46 12.33
CA ALA A 147 2.40 22.09 12.24
C ALA A 147 3.87 21.97 12.68
N VAL A 148 4.73 22.90 12.26
CA VAL A 148 6.15 22.93 12.68
C VAL A 148 6.28 23.10 14.19
N THR A 149 5.48 23.99 14.76
CA THR A 149 5.46 24.26 16.21
C THR A 149 4.89 23.08 16.99
N ASP A 150 3.87 22.42 16.46
CA ASP A 150 3.21 21.27 17.03
C ASP A 150 4.16 20.05 17.07
N VAL A 151 4.86 19.77 15.96
CA VAL A 151 5.89 18.72 15.89
C VAL A 151 7.00 19.01 16.90
N ARG A 152 7.53 20.24 16.91
CA ARG A 152 8.60 20.63 17.85
C ARG A 152 8.17 20.42 19.31
N THR A 153 6.95 20.84 19.65
CA THR A 153 6.39 20.69 21.00
C THR A 153 6.20 19.22 21.35
N GLY A 154 5.68 18.42 20.42
CA GLY A 154 5.49 16.98 20.57
C GLY A 154 6.81 16.25 20.81
N VAL A 155 7.84 16.52 20.00
CA VAL A 155 9.17 15.92 20.13
C VAL A 155 9.85 16.35 21.43
N MET A 156 9.75 17.61 21.85
CA MET A 156 10.26 18.06 23.15
C MET A 156 9.57 17.34 24.32
N ARG A 157 8.24 17.20 24.26
CA ARG A 157 7.46 16.47 25.28
C ARG A 157 7.85 15.00 25.32
N LEU A 158 8.04 14.37 24.17
CA LEU A 158 8.50 12.98 24.04
C LEU A 158 9.89 12.79 24.68
N GLY A 159 10.84 13.68 24.39
CA GLY A 159 12.18 13.64 24.98
C GLY A 159 12.16 13.77 26.51
N LEU A 160 11.44 14.76 27.03
CA LEU A 160 11.29 14.96 28.49
C LEU A 160 10.60 13.78 29.17
N ARG A 161 9.53 13.25 28.58
CA ARG A 161 8.81 12.06 29.08
C ARG A 161 9.72 10.83 29.09
N THR A 162 10.52 10.65 28.05
CA THR A 162 11.49 9.54 27.96
C THR A 162 12.58 9.65 29.02
N ILE A 163 13.15 10.84 29.23
CA ILE A 163 14.13 11.07 30.31
C ILE A 163 13.51 10.73 31.67
N GLY A 164 12.30 11.22 31.95
CA GLY A 164 11.59 10.93 33.20
C GLY A 164 11.31 9.44 33.39
N ALA A 165 10.81 8.75 32.36
CA ALA A 165 10.49 7.33 32.41
C ALA A 165 11.74 6.45 32.56
N THR A 166 12.80 6.71 31.80
CA THR A 166 14.09 6.00 31.92
C THR A 166 14.70 6.16 33.30
N LEU A 167 14.66 7.37 33.86
CA LEU A 167 15.14 7.61 35.21
C LEU A 167 14.30 6.85 36.26
N LEU A 168 12.98 6.95 36.19
CA LEU A 168 12.07 6.28 37.13
C LEU A 168 12.22 4.75 37.10
N VAL A 169 12.16 4.15 35.90
CA VAL A 169 12.28 2.70 35.73
C VAL A 169 13.65 2.21 36.20
N THR A 170 14.73 2.93 35.88
CA THR A 170 16.08 2.57 36.35
C THR A 170 16.18 2.63 37.86
N LEU A 171 15.67 3.69 38.50
CA LEU A 171 15.71 3.84 39.95
C LEU A 171 14.93 2.72 40.65
N LEU A 172 13.75 2.36 40.14
CA LEU A 172 12.95 1.25 40.67
C LEU A 172 13.68 -0.10 40.55
N LEU A 173 14.24 -0.40 39.37
CA LEU A 173 15.01 -1.63 39.14
C LEU A 173 16.27 -1.69 40.03
N ALA A 174 17.02 -0.60 40.11
CA ALA A 174 18.24 -0.53 40.91
C ALA A 174 17.96 -0.61 42.42
N ALA A 175 16.88 0.03 42.90
CA ALA A 175 16.44 -0.09 44.28
C ALA A 175 16.04 -1.52 44.64
N LEU A 176 15.32 -2.21 43.74
CA LEU A 176 14.90 -3.60 43.94
C LEU A 176 16.09 -4.57 43.97
N VAL A 177 17.05 -4.41 43.04
CA VAL A 177 18.19 -5.31 42.87
C VAL A 177 19.30 -5.06 43.91
N PHE A 178 19.69 -3.80 44.11
CA PHE A 178 20.83 -3.48 44.98
C PHE A 178 20.45 -3.21 46.43
N ARG A 179 19.22 -2.74 46.67
CA ARG A 179 18.71 -2.31 47.99
C ARG A 179 19.67 -1.34 48.71
N ASP A 180 20.40 -0.53 47.92
CA ASP A 180 21.44 0.40 48.38
C ASP A 180 21.28 1.75 47.68
N ALA A 181 21.20 2.83 48.47
CA ALA A 181 20.93 4.17 47.94
C ALA A 181 22.06 4.71 47.05
N ARG A 182 23.32 4.40 47.35
CA ARG A 182 24.47 4.89 46.56
C ARG A 182 24.51 4.24 45.18
N ARG A 183 24.32 2.91 45.11
CA ARG A 183 24.29 2.17 43.84
C ARG A 183 23.07 2.55 42.99
N THR A 184 21.93 2.77 43.64
CA THR A 184 20.72 3.27 42.98
C THR A 184 20.97 4.65 42.37
N ALA A 185 21.61 5.56 43.11
CA ALA A 185 21.99 6.87 42.59
C ALA A 185 22.99 6.80 41.42
N TRP A 186 23.99 5.91 41.49
CA TRP A 186 24.91 5.68 40.37
C TRP A 186 24.21 5.14 39.13
N ALA A 187 23.31 4.16 39.29
CA ALA A 187 22.54 3.61 38.17
C ALA A 187 21.63 4.68 37.54
N GLY A 188 20.94 5.48 38.35
CA GLY A 188 20.11 6.59 37.88
C GLY A 188 20.92 7.68 37.18
N GLY A 189 22.08 8.07 37.74
CA GLY A 189 22.97 9.04 37.10
C GLY A 189 23.55 8.55 35.78
N LEU A 190 23.89 7.27 35.69
CA LEU A 190 24.34 6.64 34.44
C LEU A 190 23.21 6.60 33.40
N ALA A 191 21.99 6.19 33.78
CA ALA A 191 20.85 6.19 32.87
C ALA A 191 20.51 7.60 32.37
N LEU A 192 20.52 8.61 33.25
CA LEU A 192 20.33 10.00 32.85
C LEU A 192 21.39 10.44 31.84
N THR A 193 22.66 10.13 32.11
CA THR A 193 23.78 10.50 31.23
C THR A 193 23.64 9.81 29.88
N VAL A 194 23.34 8.51 29.84
CA VAL A 194 23.16 7.74 28.60
C VAL A 194 21.98 8.29 27.81
N THR A 195 20.80 8.45 28.42
CA THR A 195 19.62 8.97 27.72
C THR A 195 19.84 10.40 27.21
N ALA A 196 20.40 11.29 28.03
CA ALA A 196 20.67 12.68 27.64
C ALA A 196 21.75 12.76 26.54
N ALA A 197 22.79 11.92 26.60
CA ALA A 197 23.81 11.85 25.56
C ALA A 197 23.22 11.31 24.24
N SER A 198 22.39 10.28 24.27
CA SER A 198 21.73 9.74 23.08
C SER A 198 20.81 10.76 22.40
N LEU A 199 19.93 11.41 23.17
CA LEU A 199 19.05 12.47 22.65
C LEU A 199 19.82 13.71 22.21
N GLY A 200 20.89 14.07 22.94
CA GLY A 200 21.76 15.17 22.58
C GLY A 200 22.52 14.91 21.28
N LEU A 201 22.98 13.67 21.06
CA LEU A 201 23.62 13.27 19.81
C LEU A 201 22.64 13.37 18.63
N ALA A 202 21.42 12.84 18.79
CA ALA A 202 20.35 12.96 17.79
C ALA A 202 20.05 14.42 17.44
N ALA A 203 19.94 15.29 18.46
CA ALA A 203 19.69 16.71 18.25
C ALA A 203 20.87 17.43 17.58
N SER A 204 22.12 17.06 17.92
CA SER A 204 23.33 17.68 17.38
C SER A 204 23.66 17.26 15.94
N THR A 205 23.19 16.08 15.52
CA THR A 205 23.40 15.51 14.19
C THR A 205 22.18 15.66 13.29
N LEU A 206 21.21 16.48 13.70
CA LEU A 206 19.98 16.72 12.96
C LEU A 206 20.30 17.32 11.59
N ARG A 207 19.76 16.69 10.54
CA ARG A 207 19.87 17.07 9.13
C ARG A 207 18.49 17.49 8.60
N PRO A 208 18.13 18.79 8.67
CA PRO A 208 16.83 19.25 8.17
C PRO A 208 16.60 18.96 6.68
N GLN A 209 17.68 18.92 5.89
CA GLN A 209 17.65 18.65 4.46
C GLN A 209 17.18 17.24 4.12
N ALA A 210 17.19 16.29 5.09
CA ALA A 210 16.70 14.93 4.86
C ALA A 210 15.23 14.89 4.43
N ILE A 211 14.45 15.95 4.70
CA ILE A 211 13.05 16.10 4.25
C ILE A 211 12.96 16.28 2.72
N GLU A 212 14.01 16.79 2.07
CA GLU A 212 14.03 17.03 0.62
C GLU A 212 14.33 15.76 -0.19
N GLU A 213 15.00 14.77 0.44
CA GLU A 213 15.40 13.50 -0.18
C GLU A 213 15.00 12.27 0.66
N PRO A 214 13.70 12.09 0.99
CA PRO A 214 13.24 10.92 1.72
C PRO A 214 13.34 9.65 0.87
N ARG A 215 13.56 8.51 1.53
CA ARG A 215 13.31 7.21 0.92
C ARG A 215 11.85 6.85 1.14
N TYR A 216 11.13 6.66 0.04
CA TYR A 216 9.72 6.30 0.09
C TYR A 216 9.57 4.78 0.17
N GLU A 217 8.58 4.33 0.93
CA GLU A 217 8.12 2.94 1.00
C GLU A 217 6.61 2.87 0.78
N GLY A 218 6.11 1.73 0.34
CA GLY A 218 4.69 1.55 0.03
C GLY A 218 4.25 2.32 -1.22
N LEU A 219 3.01 2.84 -1.21
CA LEU A 219 2.41 3.54 -2.35
C LEU A 219 3.04 4.93 -2.59
N LEU A 220 3.71 5.48 -1.56
CA LEU A 220 4.44 6.75 -1.66
C LEU A 220 5.67 6.69 -2.57
N VAL A 221 6.15 5.51 -2.98
CA VAL A 221 7.26 5.36 -3.95
C VAL A 221 6.95 6.07 -5.28
N ASN A 222 5.66 6.18 -5.62
CA ASN A 222 5.19 6.86 -6.84
C ASN A 222 4.89 8.35 -6.63
N ALA A 223 4.91 8.87 -5.39
CA ALA A 223 4.56 10.26 -5.08
C ALA A 223 5.45 11.31 -5.79
N PRO A 224 6.76 11.11 -5.99
CA PRO A 224 7.61 12.08 -6.71
C PRO A 224 7.20 12.30 -8.18
N ALA A 225 6.40 11.41 -8.77
CA ALA A 225 5.94 11.54 -10.15
C ALA A 225 4.81 12.57 -10.34
N ILE A 226 4.20 13.06 -9.25
CA ILE A 226 2.97 13.88 -9.28
C ILE A 226 3.25 15.36 -8.93
N VAL A 227 4.39 15.68 -8.32
CA VAL A 227 4.78 17.07 -8.03
C VAL A 227 5.69 17.58 -9.14
N GLY A 228 5.08 18.26 -10.12
CA GLY A 228 5.78 18.90 -11.22
C GLY A 228 6.64 20.07 -10.75
N ASP A 229 7.95 19.84 -10.67
CA ASP A 229 8.94 20.91 -10.68
C ASP A 229 9.57 21.01 -12.07
N ALA A 230 9.30 22.12 -12.77
CA ALA A 230 9.89 22.47 -14.07
C ALA A 230 11.42 22.64 -14.03
N ARG A 231 12.06 22.41 -12.86
CA ARG A 231 13.52 22.38 -12.70
C ARG A 231 14.15 20.98 -12.85
N ARG A 232 13.39 19.89 -12.93
CA ARG A 232 13.92 18.50 -13.02
C ARG A 232 13.78 17.83 -14.39
N ILE A 233 13.47 18.57 -15.45
CA ILE A 233 13.38 18.00 -16.82
C ILE A 233 14.73 17.44 -17.31
N ALA A 234 15.86 17.81 -16.69
CA ALA A 234 17.19 17.34 -17.11
C ALA A 234 17.64 15.99 -16.49
N ASN A 235 17.02 15.50 -15.41
CA ASN A 235 17.55 14.35 -14.64
C ASN A 235 16.79 13.02 -14.83
N ASP A 236 15.66 13.00 -15.52
CA ASP A 236 14.83 11.79 -15.70
C ASP A 236 14.89 11.21 -17.11
N TYR A 237 15.99 11.42 -17.85
CA TYR A 237 16.15 10.87 -19.20
C TYR A 237 16.03 9.33 -19.21
N THR A 238 16.44 8.66 -18.14
CA THR A 238 16.33 7.20 -17.99
C THR A 238 14.88 6.74 -17.79
N LYS A 239 14.08 7.45 -16.98
CA LYS A 239 12.64 7.15 -16.81
C LYS A 239 11.84 7.47 -18.07
N TYR A 240 12.18 8.57 -18.73
CA TYR A 240 11.60 8.94 -20.01
C TYR A 240 11.94 7.89 -21.08
N ALA A 241 13.18 7.39 -21.12
CA ALA A 241 13.62 6.32 -22.02
C ALA A 241 12.92 4.98 -21.71
N GLU A 242 12.74 4.59 -20.45
CA GLU A 242 11.99 3.39 -20.06
C GLU A 242 10.49 3.51 -20.37
N GLN A 243 9.91 4.71 -20.20
CA GLN A 243 8.52 4.98 -20.57
C GLN A 243 8.34 4.96 -22.09
N LEU A 244 9.28 5.53 -22.86
CA LEU A 244 9.29 5.46 -24.32
C LEU A 244 9.52 4.04 -24.83
N GLN A 245 10.42 3.26 -24.22
CA GLN A 245 10.64 1.86 -24.59
C GLN A 245 9.40 1.01 -24.34
N ARG A 246 8.69 1.24 -23.22
CA ARG A 246 7.40 0.60 -22.95
C ARG A 246 6.32 1.02 -23.94
N LEU A 247 6.21 2.31 -24.27
CA LEU A 247 5.26 2.81 -25.25
C LEU A 247 5.52 2.21 -26.65
N VAL A 248 6.77 2.26 -27.11
CA VAL A 248 7.17 1.75 -28.43
C VAL A 248 7.06 0.22 -28.50
N GLY A 249 7.41 -0.50 -27.42
CA GLY A 249 7.23 -1.95 -27.32
C GLY A 249 5.77 -2.36 -27.38
N ASN A 250 4.93 -1.73 -26.56
CA ASN A 250 3.48 -2.03 -26.52
C ASN A 250 2.79 -1.69 -27.85
N VAL A 251 3.14 -0.56 -28.47
CA VAL A 251 2.59 -0.15 -29.79
C VAL A 251 3.05 -1.10 -30.90
N SER A 252 4.33 -1.49 -30.92
CA SER A 252 4.85 -2.42 -31.93
C SER A 252 4.23 -3.82 -31.79
N GLN A 253 4.02 -4.28 -30.56
CA GLN A 253 3.41 -5.58 -30.28
C GLN A 253 1.93 -5.60 -30.62
N LEU A 254 1.17 -4.54 -30.30
CA LEU A 254 -0.21 -4.38 -30.75
C LEU A 254 -0.32 -4.43 -32.29
N TYR A 255 0.56 -3.74 -33.00
CA TYR A 255 0.57 -3.73 -34.47
C TYR A 255 0.82 -5.13 -35.07
N THR A 256 1.78 -5.88 -34.50
CA THR A 256 2.05 -7.26 -34.94
C THR A 256 0.90 -8.22 -34.63
N THR A 257 0.22 -8.06 -33.50
CA THR A 257 -0.88 -8.96 -33.11
C THR A 257 -2.16 -8.68 -33.89
N VAL A 258 -2.49 -7.40 -34.16
CA VAL A 258 -3.64 -7.04 -35.01
C VAL A 258 -3.53 -7.66 -36.41
N SER A 259 -2.30 -7.79 -36.93
CA SER A 259 -2.04 -8.40 -38.24
C SER A 259 -2.25 -9.93 -38.28
N ALA A 260 -2.31 -10.59 -37.12
CA ALA A 260 -2.48 -12.04 -36.99
C ALA A 260 -3.92 -12.47 -36.60
N LEU A 261 -4.82 -11.51 -36.41
CA LEU A 261 -6.22 -11.79 -36.06
C LEU A 261 -6.99 -12.43 -37.24
N PRO A 262 -8.03 -13.24 -36.97
CA PRO A 262 -9.01 -13.64 -37.97
C PRO A 262 -9.48 -12.44 -38.79
N VAL A 263 -9.57 -12.62 -40.11
CA VAL A 263 -9.97 -11.56 -41.05
C VAL A 263 -11.43 -11.19 -40.80
N TYR A 264 -11.63 -10.17 -39.98
CA TYR A 264 -12.86 -9.39 -39.93
C TYR A 264 -12.49 -8.00 -40.42
N GLU A 265 -12.93 -7.67 -41.63
CA GLU A 265 -12.88 -6.31 -42.15
C GLU A 265 -14.17 -5.60 -41.72
N PRO A 266 -14.11 -4.62 -40.80
CA PRO A 266 -15.30 -3.88 -40.40
C PRO A 266 -15.94 -3.24 -41.62
N ALA A 267 -17.25 -3.49 -41.81
CA ALA A 267 -17.98 -2.87 -42.89
C ALA A 267 -17.97 -1.33 -42.76
N PRO A 268 -18.07 -0.58 -43.86
CA PRO A 268 -18.25 0.87 -43.80
C PRO A 268 -19.45 1.24 -42.91
N GLY A 269 -19.23 2.12 -41.93
CA GLY A 269 -20.26 2.54 -40.97
C GLY A 269 -20.33 1.73 -39.68
N THR A 270 -19.41 0.80 -39.43
CA THR A 270 -19.26 0.15 -38.12
C THR A 270 -18.86 1.16 -37.04
N THR A 271 -19.62 1.18 -35.94
CA THR A 271 -19.31 1.94 -34.73
C THR A 271 -18.40 1.11 -33.83
N ARG A 272 -17.26 1.68 -33.42
CA ARG A 272 -16.29 1.03 -32.54
C ARG A 272 -16.41 1.59 -31.12
N VAL A 273 -16.74 0.73 -30.19
CA VAL A 273 -16.93 1.08 -28.78
C VAL A 273 -15.82 0.45 -27.95
N LEU A 274 -15.16 1.23 -27.11
CA LEU A 274 -14.25 0.69 -26.10
C LEU A 274 -15.00 0.53 -24.78
N HIS A 275 -15.13 -0.70 -24.28
CA HIS A 275 -15.65 -0.99 -22.94
C HIS A 275 -14.48 -1.06 -21.95
N VAL A 276 -14.57 -0.24 -20.90
CA VAL A 276 -13.66 -0.24 -19.75
C VAL A 276 -14.46 -0.33 -18.45
N SER A 277 -13.82 -0.83 -17.41
CA SER A 277 -14.41 -0.91 -16.07
C SER A 277 -13.33 -1.12 -15.02
N ASP A 278 -13.63 -0.81 -13.76
CA ASP A 278 -12.85 -1.20 -12.59
C ASP A 278 -11.38 -0.78 -12.72
N MET A 279 -11.16 0.51 -12.96
CA MET A 279 -9.83 1.10 -13.12
C MET A 279 -9.09 1.31 -11.79
N HIS A 280 -9.82 1.50 -10.68
CA HIS A 280 -9.28 1.59 -9.31
C HIS A 280 -7.96 2.38 -9.24
N LEU A 281 -8.00 3.60 -9.79
CA LEU A 281 -6.88 4.56 -9.80
C LEU A 281 -5.56 4.07 -10.42
N ASN A 282 -5.55 3.00 -11.22
CA ASN A 282 -4.32 2.54 -11.87
C ASN A 282 -3.92 3.50 -13.01
N PRO A 283 -2.83 4.28 -12.89
CA PRO A 283 -2.45 5.27 -13.91
C PRO A 283 -2.06 4.63 -15.26
N THR A 284 -1.69 3.34 -15.26
CA THR A 284 -1.34 2.61 -16.48
C THR A 284 -2.56 2.44 -17.39
N ALA A 285 -3.76 2.37 -16.82
CA ALA A 285 -5.02 2.22 -17.58
C ALA A 285 -5.19 3.35 -18.61
N TRP A 286 -4.97 4.62 -18.23
CA TRP A 286 -5.15 5.76 -19.15
C TRP A 286 -4.16 5.77 -20.32
N GLN A 287 -2.97 5.20 -20.15
CA GLN A 287 -2.01 5.07 -21.25
C GLN A 287 -2.46 4.00 -22.26
N LEU A 288 -2.93 2.87 -21.75
CA LEU A 288 -3.46 1.78 -22.57
C LEU A 288 -4.75 2.20 -23.29
N ILE A 289 -5.69 2.83 -22.58
CA ILE A 289 -6.94 3.37 -23.14
C ILE A 289 -6.65 4.34 -24.28
N ARG A 290 -5.74 5.32 -24.11
CA ARG A 290 -5.36 6.22 -25.21
C ARG A 290 -4.83 5.47 -26.41
N THR A 291 -3.93 4.52 -26.17
CA THR A 291 -3.34 3.70 -27.23
C THR A 291 -4.43 2.97 -28.00
N VAL A 292 -5.37 2.32 -27.31
CA VAL A 292 -6.48 1.60 -27.96
C VAL A 292 -7.44 2.56 -28.67
N VAL A 293 -7.78 3.69 -28.06
CA VAL A 293 -8.62 4.72 -28.67
C VAL A 293 -8.04 5.21 -30.00
N GLU A 294 -6.74 5.48 -30.04
CA GLU A 294 -6.04 5.95 -31.23
C GLU A 294 -5.87 4.83 -32.27
N GLN A 295 -5.34 3.67 -31.87
CA GLN A 295 -4.97 2.59 -32.80
C GLN A 295 -6.19 1.89 -33.40
N PHE A 296 -7.24 1.67 -32.62
CA PHE A 296 -8.46 1.04 -33.11
C PHE A 296 -9.44 2.06 -33.68
N GLY A 297 -9.17 3.37 -33.57
CA GLY A 297 -10.07 4.42 -34.08
C GLY A 297 -11.43 4.38 -33.39
N ILE A 298 -11.42 4.30 -32.06
CA ILE A 298 -12.64 4.20 -31.23
C ILE A 298 -13.54 5.43 -31.42
N ASP A 299 -14.84 5.21 -31.50
CA ASP A 299 -15.86 6.25 -31.70
C ASP A 299 -16.44 6.75 -30.38
N VAL A 300 -16.58 5.87 -29.39
CA VAL A 300 -17.06 6.18 -28.03
C VAL A 300 -16.42 5.22 -27.01
N VAL A 301 -16.08 5.74 -25.83
CA VAL A 301 -15.67 4.94 -24.67
C VAL A 301 -16.87 4.78 -23.74
N ILE A 302 -17.13 3.56 -23.29
CA ILE A 302 -18.14 3.24 -22.28
C ILE A 302 -17.42 2.72 -21.04
N ASP A 303 -17.63 3.39 -19.93
CA ASP A 303 -17.08 3.07 -18.62
C ASP A 303 -18.19 2.60 -17.68
N THR A 304 -18.12 1.34 -17.27
CA THR A 304 -19.11 0.74 -16.36
C THR A 304 -18.81 0.98 -14.88
N GLY A 305 -17.86 1.84 -14.52
CA GLY A 305 -17.66 2.34 -13.16
C GLY A 305 -16.46 1.72 -12.44
N ASP A 306 -16.33 2.06 -11.16
CA ASP A 306 -15.16 1.82 -10.30
C ASP A 306 -13.88 2.44 -10.87
N LEU A 307 -13.99 3.72 -11.20
CA LEU A 307 -12.86 4.54 -11.66
C LEU A 307 -11.95 4.93 -10.48
N THR A 308 -12.55 5.09 -9.28
CA THR A 308 -11.90 5.44 -8.02
C THR A 308 -11.96 4.30 -7.00
N ASP A 309 -11.06 4.30 -5.99
CA ASP A 309 -11.10 3.32 -4.88
C ASP A 309 -11.95 3.83 -3.71
N TRP A 310 -11.85 5.12 -3.37
CA TRP A 310 -12.48 5.69 -2.18
C TRP A 310 -13.60 6.69 -2.48
N GLY A 311 -13.77 7.11 -3.74
CA GLY A 311 -14.72 8.12 -4.16
C GLY A 311 -14.48 9.50 -3.54
N SER A 312 -13.22 9.82 -3.21
CA SER A 312 -12.81 11.02 -2.50
C SER A 312 -12.34 12.14 -3.44
N GLU A 313 -12.36 13.39 -2.97
CA GLU A 313 -11.96 14.56 -3.79
C GLU A 313 -10.49 14.53 -4.28
N PRO A 314 -9.50 14.06 -3.49
CA PRO A 314 -8.13 13.91 -3.97
C PRO A 314 -7.97 13.04 -5.23
N GLU A 315 -8.93 12.14 -5.49
CA GLU A 315 -8.92 11.23 -6.63
C GLU A 315 -9.42 11.90 -7.92
N ALA A 316 -9.98 13.11 -7.84
CA ALA A 316 -10.52 13.84 -9.00
C ALA A 316 -9.45 14.15 -10.07
N SER A 317 -8.17 14.22 -9.70
CA SER A 317 -7.07 14.39 -10.67
C SER A 317 -6.97 13.22 -11.66
N PHE A 318 -7.29 12.00 -11.22
CA PHE A 318 -7.30 10.81 -12.08
C PHE A 318 -8.39 10.90 -13.15
N VAL A 319 -9.58 11.39 -12.76
CA VAL A 319 -10.74 11.64 -13.64
C VAL A 319 -10.41 12.62 -14.78
N GLY A 320 -9.54 13.60 -14.52
CA GLY A 320 -9.14 14.61 -15.51
C GLY A 320 -8.57 14.04 -16.81
N SER A 321 -8.07 12.80 -16.80
CA SER A 321 -7.55 12.11 -17.99
C SER A 321 -8.61 11.84 -19.06
N ILE A 322 -9.90 11.77 -18.69
CA ILE A 322 -11.02 11.63 -19.64
C ILE A 322 -11.00 12.75 -20.67
N GLY A 323 -10.75 13.99 -20.22
CA GLY A 323 -10.66 15.18 -21.07
C GLY A 323 -9.60 15.11 -22.17
N LEU A 324 -8.61 14.24 -22.01
CA LEU A 324 -7.50 14.05 -22.95
C LEU A 324 -7.84 13.09 -24.09
N LEU A 325 -8.87 12.24 -23.95
CA LEU A 325 -9.24 11.25 -24.97
C LEU A 325 -9.86 11.90 -26.22
N LYS A 326 -10.49 13.08 -26.07
CA LYS A 326 -11.19 13.80 -27.15
C LYS A 326 -12.25 12.97 -27.89
N LYS A 327 -12.71 11.87 -27.28
CA LYS A 327 -13.81 11.02 -27.73
C LYS A 327 -14.94 11.08 -26.70
N PRO A 328 -16.21 10.93 -27.10
CA PRO A 328 -17.29 10.82 -26.14
C PRO A 328 -17.02 9.71 -25.12
N TYR A 329 -17.29 10.00 -23.85
CA TYR A 329 -17.01 9.11 -22.71
C TYR A 329 -18.29 8.92 -21.90
N VAL A 330 -18.97 7.79 -22.08
CA VAL A 330 -20.20 7.48 -21.35
C VAL A 330 -19.82 6.74 -20.07
N TYR A 331 -20.35 7.19 -18.94
CA TYR A 331 -19.98 6.67 -17.63
C TYR A 331 -21.21 6.40 -16.77
N ILE A 332 -21.23 5.27 -16.08
CA ILE A 332 -22.08 5.02 -14.91
C ILE A 332 -21.19 4.87 -13.68
N ARG A 333 -21.71 5.24 -12.50
CA ARG A 333 -20.95 5.07 -11.26
C ARG A 333 -20.89 3.60 -10.83
N GLY A 334 -19.73 3.17 -10.36
CA GLY A 334 -19.59 1.91 -9.63
C GLY A 334 -19.92 2.04 -8.15
N ASN A 335 -19.66 0.99 -7.37
CA ASN A 335 -19.87 0.99 -5.93
C ASN A 335 -18.71 1.66 -5.16
N HIS A 336 -17.55 1.86 -5.77
CA HIS A 336 -16.45 2.66 -5.20
C HIS A 336 -16.51 4.13 -5.60
N ASP A 337 -17.32 4.47 -6.60
CA ASP A 337 -17.47 5.84 -7.06
C ASP A 337 -18.58 6.59 -6.31
N SER A 338 -18.23 7.75 -5.76
CA SER A 338 -19.18 8.58 -5.03
C SER A 338 -19.94 9.54 -5.96
N GLY A 339 -20.94 10.24 -5.41
CA GLY A 339 -21.55 11.38 -6.10
C GLY A 339 -20.54 12.47 -6.48
N LYS A 340 -19.44 12.63 -5.73
CA LYS A 340 -18.35 13.55 -6.07
C LYS A 340 -17.55 13.05 -7.27
N THR A 341 -17.28 11.75 -7.36
CA THR A 341 -16.65 11.14 -8.54
C THR A 341 -17.49 11.41 -9.79
N SER A 342 -18.79 11.14 -9.73
CA SER A 342 -19.72 11.44 -10.84
C SER A 342 -19.72 12.92 -11.22
N ALA A 343 -19.67 13.84 -10.25
CA ALA A 343 -19.58 15.27 -10.53
C ALA A 343 -18.26 15.65 -11.20
N ALA A 344 -17.13 15.07 -10.78
CA ALA A 344 -15.82 15.29 -11.41
C ALA A 344 -15.77 14.74 -12.84
N VAL A 345 -16.42 13.59 -13.10
CA VAL A 345 -16.56 13.03 -14.45
C VAL A 345 -17.43 13.96 -15.31
N ALA A 346 -18.56 14.43 -14.79
CA ALA A 346 -19.46 15.35 -15.50
C ALA A 346 -18.82 16.70 -15.86
N GLN A 347 -17.76 17.12 -15.14
CA GLN A 347 -17.00 18.33 -15.46
C GLN A 347 -16.05 18.14 -16.65
N GLN A 348 -15.81 16.91 -17.10
CA GLN A 348 -14.95 16.64 -18.25
C GLN A 348 -15.70 16.97 -19.55
N PRO A 349 -15.05 17.67 -20.51
CA PRO A 349 -15.73 18.28 -21.66
C PRO A 349 -16.38 17.29 -22.62
N ASN A 350 -15.97 16.02 -22.58
CA ASN A 350 -16.41 14.94 -23.45
C ASN A 350 -17.18 13.83 -22.69
N ALA A 351 -17.46 14.01 -21.40
CA ALA A 351 -18.11 12.99 -20.58
C ALA A 351 -19.63 13.11 -20.56
N ILE A 352 -20.30 11.96 -20.48
CA ILE A 352 -21.75 11.82 -20.35
C ILE A 352 -22.01 10.85 -19.19
N VAL A 353 -22.42 11.38 -18.05
CA VAL A 353 -22.77 10.58 -16.87
C VAL A 353 -24.22 10.15 -16.95
N LEU A 354 -24.48 8.84 -16.92
CA LEU A 354 -25.82 8.28 -16.87
C LEU A 354 -26.20 7.91 -15.43
N ASN A 355 -27.38 8.36 -15.01
CA ASN A 355 -27.94 8.07 -13.70
C ASN A 355 -29.42 7.72 -13.84
N ASN A 356 -29.69 6.46 -14.21
CA ASN A 356 -30.99 5.97 -14.64
C ASN A 356 -31.58 6.81 -15.78
N SER A 357 -30.79 7.00 -16.84
CA SER A 357 -31.12 7.88 -17.95
C SER A 357 -30.63 7.31 -19.28
N THR A 358 -31.13 7.87 -20.38
CA THR A 358 -30.70 7.52 -21.75
C THR A 358 -29.91 8.66 -22.41
N THR A 359 -29.02 8.31 -23.33
CA THR A 359 -28.32 9.24 -24.21
C THR A 359 -28.18 8.66 -25.62
N THR A 360 -28.00 9.52 -26.63
CA THR A 360 -27.62 9.08 -27.98
C THR A 360 -26.25 9.67 -28.34
N VAL A 361 -25.27 8.81 -28.61
CA VAL A 361 -23.90 9.22 -28.92
C VAL A 361 -23.25 8.23 -29.88
N ALA A 362 -22.42 8.70 -30.82
CA ALA A 362 -21.85 7.86 -31.90
C ALA A 362 -22.91 7.04 -32.68
N GLY A 363 -24.15 7.54 -32.74
CA GLY A 363 -25.28 6.84 -33.35
C GLY A 363 -25.82 5.65 -32.55
N LEU A 364 -25.42 5.47 -31.29
CA LEU A 364 -25.93 4.46 -30.35
C LEU A 364 -26.85 5.12 -29.33
N THR A 365 -27.98 4.50 -29.02
CA THR A 365 -28.84 4.83 -27.89
C THR A 365 -28.44 3.99 -26.69
N ILE A 366 -27.94 4.64 -25.64
CA ILE A 366 -27.38 3.99 -24.46
C ILE A 366 -28.22 4.36 -23.24
N ALA A 367 -28.63 3.37 -22.46
CA ALA A 367 -29.27 3.57 -21.16
C ALA A 367 -28.31 3.14 -20.06
N GLY A 368 -28.29 3.83 -18.92
CA GLY A 368 -27.39 3.44 -17.82
C GLY A 368 -27.91 3.83 -16.46
N ILE A 369 -27.63 2.99 -15.47
CA ILE A 369 -27.84 3.26 -14.05
C ILE A 369 -26.56 2.90 -13.28
N GLY A 370 -26.17 3.73 -12.32
CA GLY A 370 -25.05 3.44 -11.45
C GLY A 370 -25.38 2.37 -10.40
N ASP A 371 -24.36 1.76 -9.82
CA ASP A 371 -24.53 0.85 -8.69
C ASP A 371 -25.30 1.55 -7.56
N PRO A 372 -26.37 0.98 -6.99
CA PRO A 372 -27.11 1.64 -5.91
C PRO A 372 -26.29 1.80 -4.62
N ARG A 373 -25.19 1.06 -4.47
CA ARG A 373 -24.36 1.02 -3.27
C ARG A 373 -23.24 2.07 -3.34
N PHE A 374 -22.63 2.32 -2.20
CA PHE A 374 -21.34 3.01 -2.08
C PHE A 374 -20.55 2.31 -0.97
N THR A 375 -19.61 1.45 -1.36
CA THR A 375 -18.83 0.58 -0.46
C THR A 375 -17.34 0.66 -0.77
N PRO A 376 -16.72 1.84 -0.61
CA PRO A 376 -15.29 2.04 -0.88
C PRO A 376 -14.38 1.16 0.00
N ASP A 377 -14.89 0.69 1.14
CA ASP A 377 -14.14 -0.08 2.14
C ASP A 377 -14.82 -1.43 2.44
N LYS A 378 -14.10 -2.52 2.18
CA LYS A 378 -14.56 -3.89 2.51
C LYS A 378 -14.31 -4.28 3.98
N GLU A 379 -13.44 -3.58 4.70
CA GLU A 379 -13.09 -3.85 6.11
C GLU A 379 -14.07 -3.16 7.09
N THR A 380 -14.66 -2.02 6.71
CA THR A 380 -15.77 -1.40 7.46
C THR A 380 -17.15 -1.85 7.01
N SER A 381 -17.21 -2.64 5.94
CA SER A 381 -18.41 -3.40 5.60
C SER A 381 -18.61 -4.46 6.69
N PRO A 382 -19.78 -4.54 7.36
CA PRO A 382 -20.01 -5.47 8.46
C PRO A 382 -19.57 -6.89 8.07
N ALA A 383 -18.87 -7.60 8.96
CA ALA A 383 -18.50 -8.99 8.75
C ALA A 383 -19.74 -9.79 8.30
N GLY A 384 -19.79 -10.17 7.02
CA GLY A 384 -21.01 -10.68 6.37
C GLY A 384 -21.52 -9.88 5.16
N SER A 385 -20.80 -8.85 4.70
CA SER A 385 -21.10 -8.05 3.47
C SER A 385 -21.01 -8.81 2.14
N GLY A 386 -21.04 -10.15 2.17
CA GLY A 386 -21.52 -10.91 1.03
C GLY A 386 -22.95 -10.49 0.65
N LEU A 387 -23.49 -11.00 -0.45
CA LEU A 387 -24.87 -10.77 -0.89
C LEU A 387 -25.88 -11.11 0.22
N THR A 388 -26.12 -10.18 1.14
CA THR A 388 -27.30 -10.24 1.99
C THR A 388 -28.51 -10.07 1.08
N LYS A 389 -29.65 -10.65 1.45
CA LYS A 389 -30.88 -10.52 0.66
C LYS A 389 -31.22 -9.06 0.36
N GLN A 390 -30.98 -8.16 1.31
CA GLN A 390 -31.20 -6.71 1.13
C GLN A 390 -30.28 -6.10 0.07
N VAL A 391 -29.00 -6.45 0.07
CA VAL A 391 -28.04 -6.00 -0.95
C VAL A 391 -28.42 -6.55 -2.32
N ALA A 392 -28.79 -7.83 -2.39
CA ALA A 392 -29.27 -8.44 -3.63
C ALA A 392 -30.53 -7.75 -4.17
N ASP A 393 -31.51 -7.47 -3.30
CA ASP A 393 -32.75 -6.77 -3.67
C ASP A 393 -32.48 -5.34 -4.17
N GLN A 394 -31.54 -4.62 -3.55
CA GLN A 394 -31.12 -3.28 -4.01
C GLN A 394 -30.49 -3.33 -5.42
N VAL A 395 -29.53 -4.25 -5.62
CA VAL A 395 -28.82 -4.40 -6.89
C VAL A 395 -29.76 -4.85 -8.01
N ILE A 396 -30.63 -5.83 -7.75
CA ILE A 396 -31.67 -6.26 -8.71
C ILE A 396 -32.66 -5.11 -8.98
N GLY A 397 -33.04 -4.36 -7.94
CA GLY A 397 -33.94 -3.21 -8.06
C GLY A 397 -33.40 -2.10 -8.97
N ALA A 398 -32.09 -1.88 -9.01
CA ALA A 398 -31.46 -0.98 -9.98
C ALA A 398 -31.67 -1.47 -11.43
N GLY A 399 -31.57 -2.78 -11.65
CA GLY A 399 -31.91 -3.42 -12.92
C GLY A 399 -33.38 -3.22 -13.32
N ASP A 400 -34.30 -3.41 -12.37
CA ASP A 400 -35.74 -3.18 -12.59
C ASP A 400 -36.03 -1.72 -13.01
N GLN A 401 -35.39 -0.76 -12.34
CA GLN A 401 -35.50 0.66 -12.66
C GLN A 401 -34.96 0.98 -14.06
N LEU A 402 -33.77 0.46 -14.40
CA LEU A 402 -33.21 0.67 -15.72
C LEU A 402 -34.06 0.02 -16.81
N ALA A 403 -34.61 -1.18 -16.55
CA ALA A 403 -35.51 -1.84 -17.50
C ALA A 403 -36.79 -1.03 -17.76
N ALA A 404 -37.33 -0.32 -16.75
CA ALA A 404 -38.42 0.62 -16.96
C ALA A 404 -37.97 1.80 -17.84
N THR A 405 -36.83 2.42 -17.53
CA THR A 405 -36.24 3.50 -18.32
C THR A 405 -35.98 3.11 -19.78
N VAL A 406 -35.54 1.86 -20.03
CA VAL A 406 -35.34 1.33 -21.38
C VAL A 406 -36.66 1.21 -22.14
N ARG A 407 -37.71 0.69 -21.50
CA ARG A 407 -39.04 0.54 -22.13
C ARG A 407 -39.70 1.89 -22.42
N ASP A 408 -39.47 2.89 -21.57
CA ASP A 408 -40.02 4.24 -21.72
C ASP A 408 -39.17 5.11 -22.66
N SER A 409 -38.02 4.60 -23.14
CA SER A 409 -37.14 5.32 -24.04
C SER A 409 -37.84 5.61 -25.38
N PRO A 410 -37.75 6.85 -25.90
CA PRO A 410 -38.38 7.21 -27.18
C PRO A 410 -37.73 6.53 -28.40
N LYS A 411 -36.52 5.99 -28.23
CA LYS A 411 -35.80 5.21 -29.23
C LYS A 411 -35.44 3.85 -28.63
N PRO A 412 -35.41 2.78 -29.45
CA PRO A 412 -34.85 1.51 -29.02
C PRO A 412 -33.46 1.70 -28.41
N VAL A 413 -33.23 1.11 -27.24
CA VAL A 413 -31.92 1.14 -26.58
C VAL A 413 -31.06 0.04 -27.17
N ASP A 414 -29.87 0.42 -27.62
CA ASP A 414 -28.90 -0.49 -28.23
C ASP A 414 -28.02 -1.15 -27.15
N ILE A 415 -27.65 -0.38 -26.11
CA ILE A 415 -26.77 -0.84 -25.03
C ILE A 415 -27.32 -0.35 -23.68
N ALA A 416 -27.46 -1.27 -22.72
CA ALA A 416 -27.76 -0.93 -21.33
C ALA A 416 -26.52 -1.12 -20.44
N LEU A 417 -26.30 -0.20 -19.50
CA LEU A 417 -25.15 -0.18 -18.60
C LEU A 417 -25.60 -0.39 -17.16
N VAL A 418 -25.00 -1.39 -16.50
CA VAL A 418 -25.11 -1.62 -15.06
C VAL A 418 -23.71 -1.89 -14.51
N HIS A 419 -23.42 -1.53 -13.27
CA HIS A 419 -22.09 -1.83 -12.72
C HIS A 419 -21.98 -3.30 -12.29
N ASP A 420 -22.89 -3.76 -11.45
CA ASP A 420 -22.92 -5.16 -10.99
C ASP A 420 -23.73 -6.03 -11.98
N PRO A 421 -23.17 -7.15 -12.50
CA PRO A 421 -23.91 -8.05 -13.39
C PRO A 421 -25.16 -8.67 -12.74
N ALA A 422 -25.28 -8.68 -11.42
CA ALA A 422 -26.52 -9.10 -10.75
C ALA A 422 -27.72 -8.18 -11.06
N SER A 423 -27.48 -6.93 -11.49
CA SER A 423 -28.52 -6.02 -11.99
C SER A 423 -29.00 -6.35 -13.40
N ALA A 424 -28.36 -7.27 -14.13
CA ALA A 424 -28.64 -7.49 -15.55
C ALA A 424 -29.92 -8.30 -15.81
N GLY A 425 -30.35 -9.17 -14.88
CA GLY A 425 -31.50 -10.07 -15.07
C GLY A 425 -32.78 -9.37 -15.57
N PRO A 426 -33.24 -8.28 -14.91
CA PRO A 426 -34.40 -7.50 -15.34
C PRO A 426 -34.32 -6.89 -16.75
N LEU A 427 -33.12 -6.75 -17.31
CA LEU A 427 -32.87 -6.22 -18.65
C LEU A 427 -33.05 -7.27 -19.76
N SER A 428 -33.28 -8.54 -19.42
CA SER A 428 -33.47 -9.58 -20.42
C SER A 428 -34.62 -9.25 -21.38
N GLY A 429 -34.34 -9.27 -22.67
CA GLY A 429 -35.30 -8.95 -23.73
C GLY A 429 -35.58 -7.47 -23.93
N THR A 430 -34.90 -6.57 -23.19
CA THR A 430 -35.14 -5.11 -23.29
C THR A 430 -34.25 -4.43 -24.34
N CYS A 431 -33.03 -4.93 -24.53
CA CYS A 431 -32.04 -4.43 -25.48
C CYS A 431 -31.11 -5.58 -25.91
N PRO A 432 -30.36 -5.47 -27.02
CA PRO A 432 -29.51 -6.56 -27.50
C PRO A 432 -28.23 -6.76 -26.66
N LEU A 433 -27.73 -5.73 -25.98
CA LEU A 433 -26.45 -5.77 -25.26
C LEU A 433 -26.53 -5.08 -23.88
N VAL A 434 -26.02 -5.76 -22.86
CA VAL A 434 -25.79 -5.22 -21.51
C VAL A 434 -24.30 -5.27 -21.21
N LEU A 435 -23.74 -4.15 -20.77
CA LEU A 435 -22.34 -4.04 -20.33
C LEU A 435 -22.27 -3.87 -18.81
N ALA A 436 -21.32 -4.58 -18.17
CA ALA A 436 -21.11 -4.55 -16.74
C ALA A 436 -19.64 -4.67 -16.29
N GLY A 437 -19.40 -4.45 -15.00
CA GLY A 437 -18.11 -4.48 -14.31
C GLY A 437 -18.17 -5.26 -12.99
N HIS A 438 -17.61 -4.68 -11.92
CA HIS A 438 -17.71 -5.08 -10.50
C HIS A 438 -16.96 -6.35 -10.10
N THR A 439 -17.00 -7.41 -10.92
CA THR A 439 -16.45 -8.73 -10.55
C THR A 439 -14.95 -8.85 -10.76
N HIS A 440 -14.34 -7.89 -11.46
CA HIS A 440 -12.96 -7.91 -11.94
C HIS A 440 -12.61 -9.13 -12.81
N ALA A 441 -13.60 -9.94 -13.20
CA ALA A 441 -13.44 -11.14 -14.01
C ALA A 441 -14.25 -11.00 -15.30
N ARG A 442 -13.55 -10.98 -16.44
CA ARG A 442 -14.21 -10.88 -17.74
C ARG A 442 -15.13 -12.07 -17.96
N GLN A 443 -16.35 -11.81 -18.41
CA GLN A 443 -17.32 -12.85 -18.73
C GLN A 443 -18.25 -12.41 -19.86
N VAL A 444 -18.49 -13.31 -20.81
CA VAL A 444 -19.50 -13.13 -21.85
C VAL A 444 -20.56 -14.21 -21.69
N SER A 445 -21.84 -13.80 -21.59
CA SER A 445 -22.96 -14.71 -21.40
C SER A 445 -24.24 -14.18 -22.05
N LYS A 446 -25.29 -15.00 -22.11
CA LYS A 446 -26.64 -14.59 -22.51
C LYS A 446 -27.57 -14.51 -21.32
N LEU A 447 -28.41 -13.48 -21.24
CA LEU A 447 -29.51 -13.48 -20.29
C LEU A 447 -30.58 -14.51 -20.68
N PRO A 448 -31.37 -15.03 -19.73
CA PRO A 448 -32.43 -15.99 -20.02
C PRO A 448 -33.39 -15.45 -21.08
N GLN A 449 -33.52 -16.16 -22.20
CA GLN A 449 -34.32 -15.73 -23.34
C GLN A 449 -35.78 -15.49 -22.94
N VAL A 450 -36.30 -14.29 -23.27
CA VAL A 450 -37.73 -14.00 -23.16
C VAL A 450 -38.40 -14.35 -24.49
N PRO A 451 -39.45 -15.21 -24.51
CA PRO A 451 -40.13 -15.57 -25.75
C PRO A 451 -40.65 -14.35 -26.52
N GLY A 452 -40.34 -14.29 -27.82
CA GLY A 452 -40.78 -13.20 -28.70
C GLY A 452 -40.00 -11.88 -28.57
N GLN A 453 -39.00 -11.82 -27.69
CA GLN A 453 -38.13 -10.65 -27.52
C GLN A 453 -36.73 -10.89 -28.11
N THR A 454 -36.00 -9.80 -28.32
CA THR A 454 -34.59 -9.85 -28.74
C THR A 454 -33.75 -10.59 -27.70
N ALA A 455 -32.77 -11.39 -28.16
CA ALA A 455 -31.81 -12.01 -27.26
C ALA A 455 -30.88 -10.94 -26.67
N THR A 456 -30.66 -10.97 -25.34
CA THR A 456 -29.77 -10.03 -24.67
C THR A 456 -28.46 -10.71 -24.29
N GLN A 457 -27.35 -10.17 -24.80
CA GLN A 457 -26.01 -10.58 -24.41
C GLN A 457 -25.52 -9.72 -23.24
N LEU A 458 -24.91 -10.35 -22.23
CA LEU A 458 -24.25 -9.69 -21.10
C LEU A 458 -22.73 -9.83 -21.28
N MET A 459 -22.01 -8.70 -21.26
CA MET A 459 -20.55 -8.63 -21.27
C MET A 459 -20.05 -7.93 -20.01
N VAL A 460 -19.28 -8.64 -19.20
CA VAL A 460 -18.61 -8.15 -18.00
C VAL A 460 -17.14 -7.91 -18.37
N GLU A 461 -16.60 -6.70 -18.21
CA GLU A 461 -15.28 -6.33 -18.76
C GLU A 461 -14.09 -7.01 -18.06
N GLY A 462 -14.23 -7.34 -16.78
CA GLY A 462 -13.08 -7.64 -15.93
C GLY A 462 -12.55 -6.36 -15.30
N SER A 463 -11.23 -6.15 -15.28
CA SER A 463 -10.65 -4.92 -14.70
C SER A 463 -9.63 -4.27 -15.61
N THR A 464 -9.95 -3.08 -16.09
CA THR A 464 -9.04 -2.23 -16.86
C THR A 464 -7.87 -1.73 -16.03
N GLY A 465 -8.05 -1.66 -14.71
CA GLY A 465 -7.01 -1.32 -13.74
C GLY A 465 -6.22 -2.49 -13.17
N GLY A 466 -6.53 -3.74 -13.52
CA GLY A 466 -5.90 -4.91 -12.91
C GLY A 466 -6.18 -5.06 -11.40
N ALA A 467 -7.41 -4.74 -10.98
CA ALA A 467 -7.88 -4.63 -9.60
C ALA A 467 -7.20 -3.51 -8.77
N GLY A 468 -6.62 -2.51 -9.44
CA GLY A 468 -5.94 -1.37 -8.80
C GLY A 468 -4.62 -1.76 -8.15
N LEU A 469 -4.25 -1.08 -7.07
CA LEU A 469 -3.06 -1.39 -6.28
C LEU A 469 -3.25 -2.62 -5.36
N ARG A 470 -4.45 -3.21 -5.32
CA ARG A 470 -4.80 -4.34 -4.42
C ARG A 470 -4.08 -5.65 -4.75
N GLY A 471 -3.58 -5.80 -5.98
CA GLY A 471 -2.63 -6.88 -6.31
C GLY A 471 -1.31 -6.81 -5.50
N LEU A 472 -1.03 -5.67 -4.84
CA LEU A 472 0.10 -5.48 -3.92
C LEU A 472 -0.26 -5.80 -2.46
N GLU A 473 -1.55 -6.00 -2.16
CA GLU A 473 -2.09 -6.38 -0.84
C GLU A 473 -2.17 -7.91 -0.66
N GLY A 474 -1.58 -8.69 -1.58
CA GLY A 474 -1.46 -10.15 -1.49
C GLY A 474 -2.46 -10.93 -2.35
N GLU A 475 -3.31 -10.25 -3.12
CA GLU A 475 -4.16 -10.89 -4.14
C GLU A 475 -3.34 -11.25 -5.39
N LYS A 476 -3.79 -12.27 -6.15
CA LYS A 476 -3.13 -12.63 -7.41
C LYS A 476 -3.20 -11.43 -8.37
N PRO A 477 -2.13 -11.10 -9.12
CA PRO A 477 -2.15 -10.01 -10.09
C PRO A 477 -3.29 -10.23 -11.09
N THR A 478 -4.27 -9.35 -11.09
CA THR A 478 -5.35 -9.34 -12.09
C THR A 478 -4.79 -8.69 -13.35
N PRO A 479 -4.92 -9.31 -14.53
CA PRO A 479 -4.47 -8.69 -15.77
C PRO A 479 -5.29 -7.44 -16.07
N LEU A 480 -4.71 -6.50 -16.80
CA LEU A 480 -5.46 -5.35 -17.31
C LEU A 480 -6.30 -5.81 -18.49
N SER A 481 -7.59 -5.52 -18.45
CA SER A 481 -8.60 -5.99 -19.40
C SER A 481 -9.41 -4.83 -19.98
N MET A 482 -9.55 -4.76 -21.31
CA MET A 482 -10.52 -3.91 -22.00
C MET A 482 -11.05 -4.60 -23.26
N THR A 483 -12.25 -4.25 -23.72
CA THR A 483 -12.87 -4.88 -24.90
C THR A 483 -13.22 -3.84 -25.96
N VAL A 484 -12.85 -4.09 -27.22
CA VAL A 484 -13.32 -3.29 -28.35
C VAL A 484 -14.51 -4.00 -28.99
N LEU A 485 -15.67 -3.35 -29.02
CA LEU A 485 -16.91 -3.85 -29.61
C LEU A 485 -17.13 -3.23 -30.99
N TYR A 486 -17.57 -4.04 -31.96
CA TYR A 486 -17.86 -3.61 -33.32
C TYR A 486 -19.36 -3.75 -33.58
N LEU A 487 -20.07 -2.62 -33.68
CA LEU A 487 -21.51 -2.58 -33.94
C LEU A 487 -21.79 -2.11 -35.37
N ASP A 488 -22.66 -2.79 -36.09
CA ASP A 488 -23.03 -2.41 -37.46
C ASP A 488 -23.97 -1.20 -37.52
N LYS A 489 -24.42 -0.86 -38.72
CA LYS A 489 -25.40 0.21 -38.98
C LYS A 489 -26.75 -0.02 -38.28
N ASP A 490 -27.10 -1.28 -38.05
CA ASP A 490 -28.33 -1.73 -37.38
C ASP A 490 -28.12 -1.87 -35.86
N LYS A 491 -26.94 -1.44 -35.37
CA LYS A 491 -26.55 -1.38 -33.95
C LYS A 491 -26.48 -2.76 -33.29
N LEU A 492 -26.22 -3.80 -34.07
CA LEU A 492 -25.99 -5.16 -33.58
C LEU A 492 -24.49 -5.46 -33.47
N LEU A 493 -24.10 -6.16 -32.41
CA LEU A 493 -22.73 -6.61 -32.17
C LEU A 493 -22.30 -7.64 -33.21
N GLN A 494 -21.27 -7.31 -33.99
CA GLN A 494 -20.73 -8.15 -35.06
C GLN A 494 -19.47 -8.90 -34.63
N ALA A 495 -18.63 -8.25 -33.83
CA ALA A 495 -17.40 -8.80 -33.32
C ALA A 495 -17.00 -8.06 -32.03
N TYR A 496 -16.10 -8.67 -31.28
CA TYR A 496 -15.40 -8.01 -30.19
C TYR A 496 -13.96 -8.49 -30.08
N ASP A 497 -13.06 -7.59 -29.70
CA ASP A 497 -11.65 -7.89 -29.47
C ASP A 497 -11.36 -7.77 -27.97
N ASP A 498 -10.98 -8.89 -27.37
CA ASP A 498 -10.52 -8.99 -26.00
C ASP A 498 -9.06 -8.55 -25.93
N ILE A 499 -8.78 -7.47 -25.20
CA ILE A 499 -7.42 -7.02 -24.92
C ILE A 499 -7.08 -7.37 -23.49
N THR A 500 -5.98 -8.09 -23.31
CA THR A 500 -5.47 -8.47 -21.99
C THR A 500 -3.98 -8.16 -21.91
N VAL A 501 -3.56 -7.37 -20.94
CA VAL A 501 -2.14 -7.09 -20.68
C VAL A 501 -1.75 -7.72 -19.35
N GLY A 502 -0.68 -8.51 -19.35
CA GLY A 502 -0.16 -9.14 -18.13
C GLY A 502 0.01 -8.12 -17.00
N GLY A 503 -0.42 -8.49 -15.79
CA GLY A 503 -0.29 -7.65 -14.59
C GLY A 503 1.17 -7.28 -14.32
N THR A 504 1.41 -6.37 -13.37
CA THR A 504 2.73 -5.82 -12.99
C THR A 504 3.85 -6.86 -13.07
N GLY A 505 4.66 -6.80 -14.14
CA GLY A 505 5.83 -7.68 -14.35
C GLY A 505 5.78 -8.65 -15.54
N GLN A 506 4.66 -8.76 -16.27
CA GLN A 506 4.58 -9.62 -17.46
C GLN A 506 4.36 -8.80 -18.74
N ALA A 507 5.34 -8.82 -19.65
CA ALA A 507 5.34 -8.06 -20.91
C ALA A 507 4.57 -8.77 -22.05
N GLN A 508 3.41 -9.36 -21.75
CA GLN A 508 2.58 -10.02 -22.77
C GLN A 508 1.25 -9.30 -22.92
N VAL A 509 1.03 -8.76 -24.13
CA VAL A 509 -0.28 -8.30 -24.60
C VAL A 509 -0.90 -9.45 -25.38
N ASN A 510 -2.06 -9.92 -24.92
CA ASN A 510 -2.92 -10.85 -25.65
C ASN A 510 -4.07 -10.06 -26.27
N LEU A 511 -4.37 -10.36 -27.53
CA LEU A 511 -5.48 -9.78 -28.28
C LEU A 511 -6.20 -10.93 -28.97
N GLU A 512 -7.47 -11.13 -28.64
CA GLU A 512 -8.29 -12.21 -29.19
C GLU A 512 -9.54 -11.64 -29.84
N ARG A 513 -9.79 -11.97 -31.11
CA ARG A 513 -10.96 -11.51 -31.85
C ARG A 513 -12.03 -12.60 -31.87
N HIS A 514 -13.24 -12.22 -31.47
CA HIS A 514 -14.43 -13.06 -31.51
C HIS A 514 -15.42 -12.49 -32.53
N VAL A 515 -15.74 -13.27 -33.57
CA VAL A 515 -16.76 -12.90 -34.57
C VAL A 515 -18.10 -13.50 -34.17
N VAL A 516 -19.14 -12.67 -34.11
CA VAL A 516 -20.51 -13.08 -33.80
C VAL A 516 -21.16 -13.62 -35.08
N GLN A 517 -21.32 -14.95 -35.16
CA GLN A 517 -21.85 -15.61 -36.36
C GLN A 517 -23.30 -15.21 -36.68
N ASN A 518 -24.12 -14.98 -35.64
CA ASN A 518 -25.50 -14.55 -35.78
C ASN A 518 -25.79 -13.34 -34.86
N PRO A 519 -25.57 -12.10 -35.35
CA PRO A 519 -25.74 -10.88 -34.56
C PRO A 519 -27.13 -10.72 -33.93
N LYS A 520 -28.19 -11.23 -34.57
CA LYS A 520 -29.57 -11.17 -34.03
C LYS A 520 -29.78 -12.12 -32.85
N ALA A 521 -29.04 -13.23 -32.81
CA ALA A 521 -29.10 -14.18 -31.72
C ALA A 521 -28.05 -13.92 -30.63
N GLY A 522 -27.08 -13.02 -30.89
CA GLY A 522 -25.89 -12.79 -30.05
C GLY A 522 -24.87 -13.94 -30.15
N ALA A 523 -23.70 -13.76 -29.53
CA ALA A 523 -22.59 -14.73 -29.57
C ALA A 523 -22.99 -16.13 -29.05
N GLU A 524 -22.35 -17.20 -29.52
CA GLU A 524 -22.57 -18.55 -29.00
C GLU A 524 -21.84 -18.75 -27.65
N VAL A 525 -22.47 -18.26 -26.57
CA VAL A 525 -21.90 -18.23 -25.21
C VAL A 525 -22.87 -18.83 -24.18
N PRO A 526 -22.39 -19.22 -22.98
CA PRO A 526 -23.25 -19.76 -21.93
C PRO A 526 -24.39 -18.81 -21.53
N VAL A 527 -25.51 -19.39 -21.10
CA VAL A 527 -26.63 -18.63 -20.53
C VAL A 527 -26.37 -18.39 -19.04
N THR A 528 -26.57 -17.15 -18.56
CA THR A 528 -26.46 -16.80 -17.15
C THR A 528 -27.47 -17.63 -16.35
N PRO A 529 -27.07 -18.27 -15.23
CA PRO A 529 -28.01 -18.93 -14.36
C PRO A 529 -29.02 -17.92 -13.83
N THR A 530 -30.32 -18.22 -13.94
CA THR A 530 -31.38 -17.36 -13.40
C THR A 530 -31.20 -17.22 -11.89
N PRO A 531 -31.00 -16.00 -11.35
CA PRO A 531 -30.98 -15.81 -9.91
C PRO A 531 -32.36 -16.15 -9.34
N THR A 532 -32.46 -17.15 -8.48
CA THR A 532 -33.66 -17.38 -7.65
C THR A 532 -33.64 -16.45 -6.45
N ARG A 533 -34.72 -15.67 -6.26
CA ARG A 533 -34.94 -14.83 -5.07
C ARG A 533 -35.16 -15.64 -3.79
#